data_AF-B4PEA3-F1
#
_entry.id   AF-B4PEA3-F1
#
_cell.length_a   1.000
_cell.length_b   1.000
_cell.length_c   1.000
_cell.angle_alpha   90.00
_cell.angle_beta   90.00
_cell.angle_gamma   90.00
#
_symmetry.space_group_name_H-M   'P 1'
#
loop_
_entity.id
_entity.type
_entity.pdbx_description
1 polymer ?
#
loop_
_entity_poly.entity_id
_entity_poly.type
_entity_poly.pdbx_seq_one_letter_code
_entity_poly.pdbx_strand_id
1 'polypeptide(L)'
;MSKYPLRPFIQPVILRRLSDKPKLSNKPSNTPRPPKDPPDEGYQPTSVDHEGIDVAPFVRPSSFRQFSGPDEKLGPGAGKALPYKNSSYFGYHRFSFMELMVTTVELRDERRLDGGLQAAIEADDEPEGSEAQLETMKKLEGECDAILANQAKKAEEAKKAEEAKASAKEEKCLQAMSDEELKEWCKKKEEDIKKKEQEKKEATCAPKEKNIQDMSDEELKEWCKKKEEDIKKKEQEKKEATCAPKEKNIQDMNDEELKVWCQKKEEDIKKKEQQNKDEETKNCKEKENTEAAEKPKCETDENKKD
;
A
#
# COMPACT_ATOMS: atom_id res chain seq x y z
N MET A 1 48.44 -6.82 -54.72
CA MET A 1 47.53 -7.99 -54.81
C MET A 1 47.20 -8.46 -53.40
N SER A 2 46.18 -7.86 -52.76
CA SER A 2 45.75 -8.24 -51.41
C SER A 2 44.52 -9.14 -51.51
N LYS A 3 44.62 -10.37 -50.99
CA LYS A 3 43.56 -11.37 -50.96
C LYS A 3 42.92 -11.33 -49.57
N TYR A 4 41.76 -10.70 -49.43
CA TYR A 4 40.89 -10.91 -48.27
C TYR A 4 39.73 -11.81 -48.70
N PRO A 5 39.47 -12.93 -48.00
CA PRO A 5 38.30 -13.74 -48.27
C PRO A 5 37.05 -13.05 -47.72
N LEU A 6 36.07 -12.76 -48.57
CA LEU A 6 34.72 -12.41 -48.12
C LEU A 6 34.13 -13.62 -47.38
N ARG A 7 33.84 -13.46 -46.08
CA ARG A 7 32.99 -14.40 -45.35
C ARG A 7 31.53 -14.14 -45.76
N PRO A 8 30.78 -15.15 -46.23
CA PRO A 8 29.35 -15.00 -46.41
C PRO A 8 28.68 -14.88 -45.03
N PHE A 9 27.89 -13.84 -44.86
CA PHE A 9 27.07 -13.60 -43.68
C PHE A 9 25.86 -14.54 -43.74
N ILE A 10 26.00 -15.76 -43.22
CA ILE A 10 24.88 -16.69 -43.09
C ILE A 10 24.13 -16.29 -41.81
N GLN A 11 23.07 -15.50 -41.96
CA GLN A 11 22.08 -15.36 -40.89
C GLN A 11 21.36 -16.70 -40.72
N PRO A 12 21.25 -17.27 -39.50
CA PRO A 12 20.37 -18.39 -39.29
C PRO A 12 18.94 -17.90 -39.52
N VAL A 13 18.29 -18.45 -40.55
CA VAL A 13 16.84 -18.30 -40.72
C VAL A 13 16.18 -19.00 -39.54
N ILE A 14 15.82 -18.23 -38.51
CA ILE A 14 14.96 -18.71 -37.44
C ILE A 14 13.57 -18.85 -38.07
N LEU A 15 13.29 -20.04 -38.62
CA LEU A 15 11.95 -20.48 -38.93
C LEU A 15 11.17 -20.51 -37.61
N ARG A 16 10.52 -19.38 -37.27
CA ARG A 16 9.38 -19.39 -36.35
C ARG A 16 8.35 -20.30 -36.98
N ARG A 17 8.33 -21.57 -36.55
CA ARG A 17 7.14 -22.42 -36.71
C ARG A 17 6.01 -21.62 -36.07
N LEU A 18 5.17 -21.02 -36.91
CA LEU A 18 3.83 -20.61 -36.52
C LEU A 18 3.22 -21.87 -35.94
N SER A 19 3.13 -21.90 -34.62
CA SER A 19 2.62 -23.06 -33.91
C SER A 19 1.15 -23.12 -34.26
N ASP A 20 0.77 -24.07 -35.11
CA ASP A 20 -0.61 -24.51 -35.18
C ASP A 20 -1.07 -24.72 -33.74
N LYS A 21 -2.04 -23.91 -33.29
CA LYS A 21 -2.54 -23.95 -31.92
C LYS A 21 -2.92 -25.41 -31.63
N PRO A 22 -2.23 -26.12 -30.72
CA PRO A 22 -2.63 -27.49 -30.41
C PRO A 22 -4.07 -27.40 -29.91
N LYS A 23 -4.98 -28.17 -30.54
CA LYS A 23 -6.35 -28.31 -30.05
C LYS A 23 -6.24 -28.92 -28.66
N LEU A 24 -6.34 -28.07 -27.64
CA LEU A 24 -6.37 -28.48 -26.25
C LEU A 24 -7.52 -29.47 -26.09
N SER A 25 -7.21 -30.68 -25.62
CA SER A 25 -8.26 -31.68 -25.41
C SER A 25 -9.16 -31.21 -24.28
N ASN A 26 -10.48 -31.19 -24.50
CA ASN A 26 -11.49 -30.96 -23.46
C ASN A 26 -11.61 -32.14 -22.46
N LYS A 27 -10.62 -33.06 -22.45
CA LYS A 27 -10.59 -34.16 -21.51
C LYS A 27 -10.02 -33.63 -20.20
N PRO A 28 -10.75 -33.71 -19.08
CA PRO A 28 -10.24 -33.25 -17.80
C PRO A 28 -8.95 -34.01 -17.48
N SER A 29 -7.96 -33.28 -16.98
CA SER A 29 -6.70 -33.86 -16.51
C SER A 29 -6.98 -35.02 -15.56
N ASN A 30 -6.22 -36.11 -15.66
CA ASN A 30 -6.30 -37.24 -14.73
C ASN A 30 -5.75 -36.89 -13.32
N THR A 31 -5.27 -35.66 -13.12
CA THR A 31 -4.98 -35.16 -11.78
C THR A 31 -6.27 -34.72 -11.09
N PRO A 32 -6.57 -35.23 -9.87
CA PRO A 32 -7.73 -34.79 -9.13
C PRO A 32 -7.62 -33.29 -8.87
N ARG A 33 -8.73 -32.61 -9.11
CA ARG A 33 -8.82 -31.16 -8.94
C ARG A 33 -8.61 -30.79 -7.47
N PRO A 34 -7.78 -29.78 -7.15
CA PRO A 34 -7.68 -29.28 -5.79
C PRO A 34 -9.08 -28.93 -5.25
N PRO A 35 -9.43 -29.36 -4.01
CA PRO A 35 -10.77 -29.16 -3.47
C PRO A 35 -11.22 -27.70 -3.42
N LYS A 36 -10.25 -26.77 -3.35
CA LYS A 36 -10.48 -25.33 -3.21
C LYS A 36 -10.28 -24.53 -4.50
N ASP A 37 -10.03 -25.20 -5.63
CA ASP A 37 -9.95 -24.50 -6.91
C ASP A 37 -11.35 -24.01 -7.35
N PRO A 38 -11.42 -22.89 -8.09
CA PRO A 38 -12.67 -22.39 -8.68
C PRO A 38 -13.02 -23.11 -10.00
N PRO A 39 -14.31 -23.17 -10.39
CA PRO A 39 -14.76 -23.89 -11.59
C PRO A 39 -13.95 -23.53 -12.83
N ASP A 40 -13.72 -24.49 -13.74
CA ASP A 40 -12.90 -24.25 -14.94
C ASP A 40 -13.58 -23.29 -15.94
N GLU A 41 -14.93 -23.23 -15.92
CA GLU A 41 -15.72 -22.35 -16.80
C GLU A 41 -16.60 -21.40 -15.97
N GLY A 42 -16.72 -20.14 -16.40
CA GLY A 42 -17.65 -19.16 -15.83
C GLY A 42 -17.24 -18.59 -14.46
N TYR A 43 -16.00 -18.76 -14.02
CA TYR A 43 -15.54 -18.22 -12.75
C TYR A 43 -15.26 -16.71 -12.85
N GLN A 44 -16.22 -15.89 -12.43
CA GLN A 44 -16.13 -14.43 -12.43
C GLN A 44 -16.69 -13.85 -11.11
N PRO A 45 -15.96 -14.00 -9.99
CA PRO A 45 -16.38 -13.39 -8.73
C PRO A 45 -16.32 -11.86 -8.82
N THR A 46 -17.28 -11.19 -8.17
CA THR A 46 -17.36 -9.72 -8.12
C THR A 46 -16.52 -9.11 -7.01
N SER A 47 -16.26 -9.86 -5.93
CA SER A 47 -15.52 -9.42 -4.75
C SER A 47 -14.82 -10.60 -4.08
N VAL A 48 -13.89 -10.28 -3.18
CA VAL A 48 -13.26 -11.26 -2.29
C VAL A 48 -13.80 -11.06 -0.88
N ASP A 49 -14.69 -11.96 -0.46
CA ASP A 49 -15.42 -11.85 0.79
C ASP A 49 -14.62 -12.48 1.95
N HIS A 50 -13.54 -11.81 2.38
CA HIS A 50 -12.69 -12.28 3.47
C HIS A 50 -12.07 -11.15 4.31
N GLU A 51 -12.25 -11.15 5.63
CA GLU A 51 -11.75 -10.07 6.52
C GLU A 51 -10.21 -9.96 6.49
N GLY A 52 -9.56 -11.12 6.53
CA GLY A 52 -8.11 -11.26 6.50
C GLY A 52 -7.42 -10.94 5.17
N ILE A 53 -8.15 -10.65 4.08
CA ILE A 53 -7.56 -10.31 2.78
C ILE A 53 -8.00 -8.89 2.40
N ASP A 54 -7.10 -8.12 1.83
CA ASP A 54 -7.43 -6.82 1.22
C ASP A 54 -6.97 -6.88 -0.22
N VAL A 55 -7.93 -6.74 -1.15
CA VAL A 55 -7.65 -6.83 -2.58
C VAL A 55 -7.64 -5.43 -3.14
N ALA A 56 -6.52 -5.05 -3.73
CA ALA A 56 -6.40 -3.74 -4.35
C ALA A 56 -7.40 -3.59 -5.51
N PRO A 57 -7.94 -2.38 -5.76
CA PRO A 57 -8.99 -2.17 -6.77
C PRO A 57 -8.60 -2.60 -8.20
N PHE A 58 -7.31 -2.52 -8.52
CA PHE A 58 -6.78 -2.90 -9.82
C PHE A 58 -6.53 -4.41 -9.96
N VAL A 59 -6.64 -5.20 -8.88
CA VAL A 59 -6.49 -6.66 -8.94
C VAL A 59 -7.87 -7.28 -9.09
N ARG A 60 -8.04 -8.11 -10.12
CA ARG A 60 -9.30 -8.80 -10.33
C ARG A 60 -9.59 -9.79 -9.20
N PRO A 61 -10.82 -9.80 -8.65
CA PRO A 61 -11.24 -10.80 -7.66
C PRO A 61 -11.13 -12.24 -8.14
N SER A 62 -11.19 -12.46 -9.46
CA SER A 62 -10.97 -13.76 -10.10
C SER A 62 -9.60 -14.37 -9.83
N SER A 63 -8.63 -13.57 -9.37
CA SER A 63 -7.31 -14.04 -8.95
C SER A 63 -7.34 -14.83 -7.64
N PHE A 64 -8.43 -14.76 -6.88
CA PHE A 64 -8.60 -15.45 -5.62
C PHE A 64 -9.74 -16.46 -5.72
N ARG A 65 -9.69 -17.53 -4.93
CA ARG A 65 -10.81 -18.45 -4.81
C ARG A 65 -11.95 -17.81 -4.01
N GLN A 66 -13.15 -18.37 -4.14
CA GLN A 66 -14.25 -18.06 -3.24
C GLN A 66 -14.00 -18.69 -1.87
N PHE A 67 -14.28 -17.91 -0.84
CA PHE A 67 -14.21 -18.33 0.56
C PHE A 67 -15.58 -18.79 1.02
N SER A 68 -15.61 -19.66 2.04
CA SER A 68 -16.87 -20.11 2.65
C SER A 68 -17.56 -19.02 3.45
N GLY A 69 -16.86 -17.91 3.71
CA GLY A 69 -17.34 -16.73 4.43
C GLY A 69 -16.19 -15.83 4.88
N PRO A 70 -16.49 -14.70 5.54
CA PRO A 70 -15.48 -13.73 5.99
C PRO A 70 -14.53 -14.28 7.06
N ASP A 71 -14.98 -15.28 7.82
CA ASP A 71 -14.28 -15.90 8.95
C ASP A 71 -13.55 -17.21 8.59
N GLU A 72 -13.40 -17.54 7.30
CA GLU A 72 -12.67 -18.75 6.89
C GLU A 72 -11.24 -18.72 7.46
N LYS A 73 -10.82 -19.82 8.11
CA LYS A 73 -9.45 -19.89 8.64
C LYS A 73 -8.46 -20.01 7.49
N LEU A 74 -7.77 -18.91 7.20
CA LEU A 74 -6.63 -18.87 6.30
C LEU A 74 -5.43 -19.50 7.01
N GLY A 75 -5.20 -20.79 6.76
CA GLY A 75 -4.02 -21.51 7.24
C GLY A 75 -3.72 -21.40 8.76
N PRO A 76 -2.52 -21.83 9.18
CA PRO A 76 -2.10 -21.74 10.57
C PRO A 76 -1.73 -20.30 10.95
N GLY A 77 -2.65 -19.60 11.62
CA GLY A 77 -2.39 -18.24 12.13
C GLY A 77 -2.18 -17.20 11.04
N ALA A 78 -2.76 -17.37 9.84
CA ALA A 78 -2.68 -16.37 8.78
C ALA A 78 -3.77 -15.32 8.91
N GLY A 79 -3.38 -14.05 8.91
CA GLY A 79 -4.30 -12.93 8.95
C GLY A 79 -3.58 -11.62 9.18
N LYS A 80 -4.25 -10.51 8.87
CA LYS A 80 -3.72 -9.15 9.06
C LYS A 80 -3.27 -8.91 10.50
N ALA A 81 -4.08 -9.34 11.47
CA ALA A 81 -3.82 -9.21 12.90
C ALA A 81 -3.07 -10.40 13.52
N LEU A 82 -2.80 -11.48 12.78
CA LEU A 82 -2.22 -12.72 13.29
C LEU A 82 -0.70 -12.80 13.08
N PRO A 83 0.02 -13.78 13.67
CA PRO A 83 1.47 -13.89 13.54
C PRO A 83 1.96 -14.06 12.10
N TYR A 84 1.23 -14.82 11.27
CA TYR A 84 1.56 -14.99 9.86
C TYR A 84 0.80 -13.97 9.01
N LYS A 85 1.52 -13.00 8.45
CA LYS A 85 0.92 -11.84 7.76
C LYS A 85 0.49 -12.11 6.31
N ASN A 86 0.94 -13.21 5.71
CA ASN A 86 0.63 -13.53 4.31
C ASN A 86 -0.63 -14.39 4.17
N SER A 87 -1.77 -13.83 4.56
CA SER A 87 -3.08 -14.47 4.40
C SER A 87 -3.45 -14.70 2.92
N SER A 88 -3.05 -13.79 2.03
CA SER A 88 -3.34 -13.84 0.60
C SER A 88 -2.80 -15.09 -0.10
N TYR A 89 -1.69 -15.67 0.39
CA TYR A 89 -1.17 -16.94 -0.12
C TYR A 89 -2.22 -18.05 -0.08
N PHE A 90 -2.97 -18.11 1.03
CA PHE A 90 -4.06 -19.04 1.20
C PHE A 90 -5.33 -18.60 0.46
N GLY A 91 -5.31 -17.61 -0.42
CA GLY A 91 -6.43 -17.25 -1.28
C GLY A 91 -6.24 -17.66 -2.73
N TYR A 92 -5.01 -17.99 -3.14
CA TYR A 92 -4.72 -18.36 -4.52
C TYR A 92 -5.23 -19.75 -4.89
N HIS A 93 -5.45 -19.93 -6.19
CA HIS A 93 -5.82 -21.16 -6.87
C HIS A 93 -4.94 -21.33 -8.12
N ARG A 94 -5.13 -22.44 -8.84
CA ARG A 94 -4.30 -22.80 -10.00
C ARG A 94 -4.20 -21.74 -11.10
N PHE A 95 -5.25 -20.91 -11.27
CA PHE A 95 -5.31 -19.90 -12.33
C PHE A 95 -4.94 -18.49 -11.87
N SER A 96 -4.70 -18.27 -10.56
CA SER A 96 -4.38 -16.95 -10.02
C SER A 96 -3.21 -16.27 -10.73
N PHE A 97 -2.18 -17.03 -11.08
CA PHE A 97 -1.03 -16.48 -11.82
C PHE A 97 -1.44 -15.95 -13.19
N MET A 98 -2.31 -16.65 -13.92
CA MET A 98 -2.78 -16.21 -15.24
C MET A 98 -3.68 -14.98 -15.13
N GLU A 99 -4.58 -14.95 -14.15
CA GLU A 99 -5.43 -13.78 -13.88
C GLU A 99 -4.60 -12.53 -13.56
N LEU A 100 -3.57 -12.67 -12.71
CA LEU A 100 -2.64 -11.57 -12.40
C LEU A 100 -1.83 -11.13 -13.62
N MET A 101 -1.38 -12.08 -14.44
CA MET A 101 -0.67 -11.78 -15.69
C MET A 101 -1.55 -11.02 -16.68
N VAL A 102 -2.81 -11.43 -16.85
CA VAL A 102 -3.78 -10.70 -17.69
C VAL A 102 -4.00 -9.29 -17.16
N THR A 103 -4.25 -9.16 -15.85
CA THR A 103 -4.45 -7.87 -15.18
C THR A 103 -3.24 -6.94 -15.38
N THR A 104 -2.01 -7.45 -15.28
CA THR A 104 -0.80 -6.64 -15.47
C THR A 104 -0.58 -6.20 -16.92
N VAL A 105 -0.98 -7.01 -17.90
CA VAL A 105 -0.97 -6.63 -19.32
C VAL A 105 -1.99 -5.53 -19.57
N GLU A 106 -3.21 -5.68 -19.04
CA GLU A 106 -4.25 -4.67 -19.17
C GLU A 106 -3.83 -3.33 -18.55
N LEU A 107 -3.26 -3.33 -17.33
CA LEU A 107 -2.72 -2.12 -16.69
C LEU A 107 -1.53 -1.51 -17.45
N ARG A 108 -0.79 -2.31 -18.23
CA ARG A 108 0.26 -1.80 -19.11
C ARG A 108 -0.35 -1.12 -20.34
N ASP A 109 -1.45 -1.65 -20.86
CA ASP A 109 -2.16 -1.12 -22.02
C ASP A 109 -2.97 0.13 -21.66
N GLU A 110 -3.62 0.17 -20.49
CA GLU A 110 -4.28 1.38 -19.97
C GLU A 110 -3.28 2.53 -19.81
N ARG A 111 -2.06 2.25 -19.32
CA ARG A 111 -1.00 3.25 -19.28
C ARG A 111 -0.59 3.74 -20.67
N ARG A 112 -0.75 2.95 -21.74
CA ARG A 112 -0.52 3.44 -23.12
C ARG A 112 -1.63 4.37 -23.58
N LEU A 113 -2.87 4.12 -23.14
CA LEU A 113 -4.02 4.98 -23.45
C LEU A 113 -3.94 6.32 -22.68
N ASP A 114 -3.45 6.30 -21.45
CA ASP A 114 -3.28 7.48 -20.58
C ASP A 114 -1.96 8.26 -20.82
N GLY A 115 -1.33 8.09 -22.00
CA GLY A 115 -0.15 8.86 -22.41
C GLY A 115 1.19 8.41 -21.82
N GLY A 116 1.26 7.20 -21.25
CA GLY A 116 2.47 6.59 -20.75
C GLY A 116 3.40 6.15 -21.89
N LEU A 117 4.33 7.03 -22.26
CA LEU A 117 5.44 6.76 -23.16
C LEU A 117 6.18 5.48 -22.72
N GLN A 118 6.01 4.39 -23.46
CA GLN A 118 7.07 3.38 -23.50
C GLN A 118 8.08 3.89 -24.50
N ALA A 119 9.37 3.85 -24.13
CA ALA A 119 10.44 3.94 -25.11
C ALA A 119 10.21 2.81 -26.12
N ALA A 120 9.51 3.13 -27.21
CA ALA A 120 9.41 2.30 -28.37
C ALA A 120 10.84 2.13 -28.87
N ILE A 121 11.30 0.89 -28.91
CA ILE A 121 12.44 0.53 -29.72
C ILE A 121 11.99 0.79 -31.16
N GLU A 122 12.51 1.88 -31.72
CA GLU A 122 12.50 2.34 -33.12
C GLU A 122 11.56 1.60 -34.07
N ALA A 123 10.44 2.25 -34.39
CA ALA A 123 9.93 2.31 -35.75
C ALA A 123 9.38 3.72 -35.94
N ASP A 124 10.12 4.49 -36.72
CA ASP A 124 9.87 5.85 -37.19
C ASP A 124 8.62 5.84 -38.08
N ASP A 125 7.46 6.12 -37.47
CA ASP A 125 6.24 6.52 -38.17
C ASP A 125 5.74 7.78 -37.47
N GLU A 126 6.27 8.94 -37.89
CA GLU A 126 5.76 10.26 -37.54
C GLU A 126 4.28 10.36 -37.96
N PRO A 127 3.31 10.45 -37.04
CA PRO A 127 1.97 10.86 -37.43
C PRO A 127 1.99 12.38 -37.59
N GLU A 128 1.83 12.85 -38.83
CA GLU A 128 1.65 14.27 -39.16
C GLU A 128 0.60 14.89 -38.22
N GLY A 129 1.08 15.61 -37.21
CA GLY A 129 0.24 16.34 -36.27
C GLY A 129 -0.51 17.42 -37.04
N SER A 130 -1.79 17.17 -37.28
CA SER A 130 -2.66 18.08 -38.04
C SER A 130 -2.53 19.51 -37.48
N GLU A 131 -2.22 20.48 -38.35
CA GLU A 131 -2.00 21.89 -38.01
C GLU A 131 -3.12 22.48 -37.12
N ALA A 132 -4.34 21.93 -37.22
CA ALA A 132 -5.47 22.26 -36.37
C ALA A 132 -5.21 22.07 -34.86
N GLN A 133 -4.46 21.05 -34.45
CA GLN A 133 -4.15 20.81 -33.04
C GLN A 133 -3.15 21.83 -32.49
N LEU A 134 -2.16 22.23 -33.29
CA LEU A 134 -1.21 23.29 -32.94
C LEU A 134 -1.90 24.65 -32.81
N GLU A 135 -2.86 24.95 -33.68
CA GLU A 135 -3.66 26.17 -33.57
C GLU A 135 -4.52 26.21 -32.31
N THR A 136 -5.07 25.08 -31.87
CA THR A 136 -5.83 25.02 -30.61
C THR A 136 -4.94 25.27 -29.40
N MET A 137 -3.74 24.67 -29.36
CA MET A 137 -2.77 24.90 -28.29
C MET A 137 -2.36 26.37 -28.19
N LYS A 138 -2.07 26.99 -29.33
CA LYS A 138 -1.65 28.39 -29.39
C LYS A 138 -2.75 29.37 -28.92
N LYS A 139 -4.02 29.04 -29.14
CA LYS A 139 -5.16 29.83 -28.61
C LYS A 139 -5.25 29.71 -27.09
N LEU A 140 -5.11 28.51 -26.54
CA LEU A 140 -5.15 28.28 -25.09
C LEU A 140 -3.96 28.94 -24.37
N GLU A 141 -2.78 28.94 -24.98
CA GLU A 141 -1.61 29.67 -24.45
C GLU A 141 -1.90 31.18 -24.33
N GLY A 142 -2.50 31.77 -25.37
CA GLY A 142 -2.89 33.19 -25.33
C GLY A 142 -3.95 33.50 -24.26
N GLU A 143 -4.88 32.58 -24.00
CA GLU A 143 -5.87 32.72 -22.94
C GLU A 143 -5.22 32.67 -21.55
N CYS A 144 -4.26 31.76 -21.33
CA CYS A 144 -3.49 31.68 -20.08
C CYS A 144 -2.68 32.96 -19.81
N ASP A 145 -2.00 33.49 -20.82
CA ASP A 145 -1.21 34.72 -20.69
C ASP A 145 -2.11 35.93 -20.36
N ALA A 146 -3.30 36.00 -20.97
CA ALA A 146 -4.28 37.04 -20.65
C ALA A 146 -4.78 36.95 -19.20
N ILE A 147 -4.98 35.73 -18.67
CA ILE A 147 -5.37 35.51 -17.28
C ILE A 147 -4.24 35.97 -16.33
N LEU A 148 -3.00 35.59 -16.62
CA LEU A 148 -1.83 35.97 -15.83
C LEU A 148 -1.63 37.50 -15.81
N ALA A 149 -1.74 38.16 -16.96
CA ALA A 149 -1.64 39.62 -17.04
C ALA A 149 -2.74 40.33 -16.24
N ASN A 150 -3.97 39.81 -16.27
CA ASN A 150 -5.08 40.36 -15.50
C ASN A 150 -4.90 40.16 -13.99
N GLN A 151 -4.39 39.01 -13.56
CA GLN A 151 -4.08 38.76 -12.14
C GLN A 151 -2.94 39.66 -11.65
N ALA A 152 -1.89 39.87 -12.47
CA ALA A 152 -0.81 40.78 -12.14
C ALA A 152 -1.30 42.23 -11.97
N LYS A 153 -2.15 42.73 -12.89
CA LYS A 153 -2.75 44.06 -12.76
C LYS A 153 -3.59 44.22 -11.50
N LYS A 154 -4.46 43.24 -11.19
CA LYS A 154 -5.27 43.25 -9.97
C LYS A 154 -4.40 43.22 -8.71
N ALA A 155 -3.29 42.48 -8.72
CA ALA A 155 -2.36 42.44 -7.60
C ALA A 155 -1.64 43.78 -7.39
N GLU A 156 -1.26 44.48 -8.46
CA GLU A 156 -0.69 45.83 -8.36
C GLU A 156 -1.71 46.86 -7.88
N GLU A 157 -2.94 46.82 -8.39
CA GLU A 157 -4.02 47.71 -7.96
C GLU A 157 -4.39 47.48 -6.49
N ALA A 158 -4.42 46.23 -6.04
CA ALA A 158 -4.65 45.88 -4.64
C ALA A 158 -3.51 46.40 -3.74
N LYS A 159 -2.25 46.26 -4.15
CA LYS A 159 -1.11 46.82 -3.41
C LYS A 159 -1.15 48.34 -3.34
N LYS A 160 -1.40 49.03 -4.46
CA LYS A 160 -1.55 50.50 -4.47
C LYS A 160 -2.71 50.97 -3.61
N ALA A 161 -3.83 50.24 -3.60
CA ALA A 161 -4.97 50.54 -2.74
C ALA A 161 -4.68 50.29 -1.25
N GLU A 162 -3.89 49.27 -0.92
CA GLU A 162 -3.44 49.00 0.46
C GLU A 162 -2.44 50.06 0.94
N GLU A 163 -1.45 50.39 0.12
CA GLU A 163 -0.45 51.44 0.41
C GLU A 163 -1.11 52.81 0.57
N ALA A 164 -2.10 53.16 -0.26
CA ALA A 164 -2.87 54.39 -0.13
C ALA A 164 -3.75 54.43 1.13
N LYS A 165 -4.29 53.29 1.58
CA LYS A 165 -5.04 53.20 2.84
C LYS A 165 -4.12 53.26 4.05
N ALA A 166 -2.93 52.65 3.96
CA ALA A 166 -1.93 52.70 5.01
C ALA A 166 -1.38 54.12 5.19
N SER A 167 -1.05 54.82 4.10
CA SER A 167 -0.58 56.21 4.15
C SER A 167 -1.66 57.18 4.66
N ALA A 168 -2.92 57.03 4.21
CA ALA A 168 -4.03 57.84 4.71
C ALA A 168 -4.32 57.60 6.20
N LYS A 169 -4.14 56.36 6.69
CA LYS A 169 -4.29 56.03 8.11
C LYS A 169 -3.12 56.57 8.94
N GLU A 170 -1.90 56.58 8.40
CA GLU A 170 -0.71 57.14 9.04
C GLU A 170 -0.80 58.67 9.12
N GLU A 171 -1.21 59.35 8.05
CA GLU A 171 -1.42 60.81 8.01
C GLU A 171 -2.51 61.26 9.00
N LYS A 172 -3.64 60.53 9.06
CA LYS A 172 -4.72 60.81 10.02
C LYS A 172 -4.31 60.54 11.47
N CYS A 173 -3.39 59.60 11.71
CA CYS A 173 -2.84 59.33 13.04
C CYS A 173 -1.87 60.44 13.47
N LEU A 174 -1.03 60.92 12.56
CA LEU A 174 -0.08 62.00 12.82
C LEU A 174 -0.76 63.36 13.05
N GLN A 175 -1.87 63.65 12.37
CA GLN A 175 -2.66 64.87 12.58
C GLN A 175 -3.43 64.91 13.92
N ALA A 176 -3.62 63.77 14.58
CA ALA A 176 -4.39 63.67 15.81
C ALA A 176 -3.54 63.67 17.09
N MET A 177 -2.21 63.66 16.96
CA MET A 177 -1.27 63.62 18.10
C MET A 177 -0.65 64.99 18.38
N SER A 178 -0.38 65.26 19.66
CA SER A 178 0.31 66.47 20.11
C SER A 178 1.81 66.43 19.80
N ASP A 179 2.49 67.58 19.80
CA ASP A 179 3.92 67.71 19.42
C ASP A 179 4.88 66.86 20.28
N GLU A 180 4.46 66.49 21.50
CA GLU A 180 5.22 65.63 22.43
C GLU A 180 5.06 64.15 22.08
N GLU A 181 3.83 63.71 21.76
CA GLU A 181 3.51 62.34 21.34
C GLU A 181 4.13 62.02 19.96
N LEU A 182 4.23 63.01 19.07
CA LEU A 182 4.87 62.86 17.76
C LEU A 182 6.37 62.53 17.89
N LYS A 183 7.06 63.15 18.86
CA LYS A 183 8.49 62.90 19.12
C LYS A 183 8.73 61.51 19.70
N GLU A 184 7.83 61.02 20.55
CA GLU A 184 7.91 59.66 21.09
C GLU A 184 7.64 58.60 20.00
N TRP A 185 6.68 58.86 19.12
CA TRP A 185 6.38 57.99 17.98
C TRP A 185 7.55 57.89 16.99
N CYS A 186 8.22 59.01 16.69
CA CYS A 186 9.42 59.03 15.85
C CYS A 186 10.58 58.21 16.45
N LYS A 187 10.83 58.36 17.76
CA LYS A 187 11.85 57.55 18.46
C LYS A 187 11.52 56.06 18.39
N LYS A 188 10.26 55.70 18.62
CA LYS A 188 9.79 54.30 18.55
C LYS A 188 9.93 53.69 17.16
N LYS A 189 9.62 54.44 16.10
CA LYS A 189 9.83 54.00 14.71
C LYS A 189 11.31 53.82 14.37
N GLU A 190 12.18 54.69 14.87
CA GLU A 190 13.63 54.57 14.67
C GLU A 190 14.19 53.32 15.36
N GLU A 191 13.70 53.01 16.56
CA GLU A 191 14.05 51.77 17.29
C GLU A 191 13.54 50.52 16.57
N ASP A 192 12.32 50.52 16.04
CA ASP A 192 11.77 49.41 15.25
C ASP A 192 12.55 49.17 13.95
N ILE A 193 13.05 50.23 13.30
CA ILE A 193 13.91 50.13 12.11
C ILE A 193 15.26 49.52 12.50
N LYS A 194 15.89 49.99 13.58
CA LYS A 194 17.15 49.44 14.10
C LYS A 194 17.01 47.97 14.48
N LYS A 195 15.89 47.59 15.11
CA LYS A 195 15.59 46.20 15.46
C LYS A 195 15.39 45.32 14.23
N LYS A 196 14.63 45.77 13.22
CA LYS A 196 14.48 45.04 11.95
C LYS A 196 15.79 44.91 11.18
N GLU A 197 16.68 45.90 11.26
CA GLU A 197 18.00 45.83 10.65
C GLU A 197 18.91 44.83 11.39
N GLN A 198 18.81 44.75 12.72
CA GLN A 198 19.50 43.77 13.53
C GLN A 198 18.97 42.35 13.30
N GLU A 199 17.66 42.15 13.22
CA GLU A 199 17.05 40.85 12.88
C GLU A 199 17.43 40.39 11.47
N LYS A 200 17.58 41.31 10.50
CA LYS A 200 18.11 40.98 9.16
C LYS A 200 19.58 40.57 9.20
N LYS A 201 20.40 41.17 10.07
CA LYS A 201 21.81 40.79 10.27
C LYS A 201 21.96 39.47 11.03
N GLU A 202 21.06 39.18 11.97
CA GLU A 202 21.00 37.90 12.71
C GLU A 202 20.44 36.75 11.84
N ALA A 203 19.51 37.03 10.92
CA ALA A 203 19.02 36.06 9.95
C ALA A 203 20.09 35.58 8.94
N THR A 204 21.16 36.36 8.75
CA THR A 204 22.37 35.94 8.02
C THR A 204 23.39 35.15 8.87
N CYS A 205 23.21 35.06 10.19
CA CYS A 205 24.17 34.45 11.13
C CYS A 205 23.59 33.31 12.01
N ALA A 206 22.30 32.97 11.92
CA ALA A 206 21.71 31.82 12.64
C ALA A 206 21.76 30.52 11.79
N PRO A 207 22.03 29.36 12.42
CA PRO A 207 22.40 28.13 11.72
C PRO A 207 21.18 27.50 11.04
N LYS A 208 21.09 27.64 9.71
CA LYS A 208 20.44 26.63 8.89
C LYS A 208 21.30 25.37 8.99
N GLU A 209 20.68 24.20 9.10
CA GLU A 209 21.34 22.89 9.08
C GLU A 209 22.50 22.93 8.08
N LYS A 210 23.74 22.94 8.59
CA LYS A 210 24.91 22.99 7.72
C LYS A 210 24.91 21.69 6.93
N ASN A 211 24.82 21.84 5.61
CA ASN A 211 24.90 20.74 4.68
C ASN A 211 26.25 20.03 4.88
N ILE A 212 26.32 18.71 4.68
CA ILE A 212 27.52 17.89 4.93
C ILE A 212 28.75 18.41 4.16
N GLN A 213 28.52 19.19 3.10
CA GLN A 213 29.54 19.81 2.27
C GLN A 213 30.28 21.00 2.91
N ASP A 214 29.80 21.56 4.03
CA ASP A 214 30.38 22.75 4.68
C ASP A 214 31.08 22.44 6.03
N MET A 215 31.17 21.16 6.43
CA MET A 215 31.89 20.77 7.67
C MET A 215 33.37 20.59 7.39
N SER A 216 34.22 21.01 8.33
CA SER A 216 35.65 20.72 8.29
C SER A 216 35.90 19.20 8.50
N ASP A 217 37.02 18.68 7.99
CA ASP A 217 37.35 17.25 8.05
C ASP A 217 37.39 16.68 9.49
N GLU A 218 37.62 17.54 10.49
CA GLU A 218 37.66 17.18 11.90
C GLU A 218 36.24 17.02 12.47
N GLU A 219 35.34 17.96 12.16
CA GLU A 219 33.93 17.91 12.57
C GLU A 219 33.18 16.76 11.88
N LEU A 220 33.54 16.46 10.63
CA LEU A 220 32.94 15.37 9.85
C LEU A 220 33.36 13.99 10.42
N LYS A 221 34.60 13.85 10.92
CA LYS A 221 35.06 12.66 11.64
C LYS A 221 34.33 12.48 12.98
N GLU A 222 34.09 13.55 13.73
CA GLU A 222 33.32 13.47 14.97
C GLU A 222 31.86 13.11 14.73
N TRP A 223 31.25 13.68 13.68
CA TRP A 223 29.88 13.34 13.27
C TRP A 223 29.74 11.87 12.85
N CYS A 224 30.70 11.35 12.06
CA CYS A 224 30.74 9.94 11.68
C CYS A 224 30.88 9.01 12.89
N LYS A 225 31.79 9.32 13.83
CA LYS A 225 31.94 8.54 15.08
C LYS A 225 30.65 8.53 15.90
N LYS A 226 30.00 9.68 16.05
CA LYS A 226 28.72 9.81 16.77
C LYS A 226 27.61 8.98 16.11
N LYS A 227 27.54 8.98 14.79
CA LYS A 227 26.58 8.15 14.04
C LYS A 227 26.88 6.66 14.14
N GLU A 228 28.14 6.26 14.14
CA GLU A 228 28.56 4.87 14.30
C GLU A 228 28.19 4.32 15.69
N GLU A 229 28.41 5.12 16.75
CA GLU A 229 28.00 4.77 18.12
C GLU A 229 26.47 4.64 18.26
N ASP A 230 25.70 5.54 17.65
CA ASP A 230 24.23 5.48 17.61
C ASP A 230 23.72 4.22 16.89
N ILE A 231 24.37 3.83 15.78
CA ILE A 231 24.03 2.60 15.04
C ILE A 231 24.35 1.37 15.87
N LYS A 232 25.52 1.34 16.51
CA LYS A 232 25.96 0.21 17.35
C LYS A 232 25.06 0.02 18.57
N LYS A 233 24.64 1.13 19.20
CA LYS A 233 23.68 1.10 20.31
C LYS A 233 22.31 0.60 19.85
N LYS A 234 21.79 1.08 18.71
CA LYS A 234 20.53 0.57 18.13
C LYS A 234 20.60 -0.90 17.72
N GLU A 235 21.77 -1.39 17.29
CA GLU A 235 21.96 -2.80 16.95
C GLU A 235 22.00 -3.68 18.20
N GLN A 236 22.63 -3.21 19.28
CA GLN A 236 22.65 -3.90 20.56
C GLN A 236 21.25 -3.96 21.20
N GLU A 237 20.50 -2.86 21.18
CA GLU A 237 19.10 -2.83 21.64
C GLU A 237 18.20 -3.77 20.82
N LYS A 238 18.45 -3.92 19.51
CA LYS A 238 17.74 -4.89 18.66
C LYS A 238 18.11 -6.33 19.00
N LYS A 239 19.38 -6.62 19.30
CA LYS A 239 19.84 -7.96 19.70
C LYS A 239 19.29 -8.37 21.07
N GLU A 240 19.25 -7.44 22.02
CA GLU A 240 18.67 -7.64 23.35
C GLU A 240 17.15 -7.82 23.28
N ALA A 241 16.45 -7.09 22.39
CA ALA A 241 15.01 -7.27 22.15
C ALA A 241 14.67 -8.62 21.49
N THR A 242 15.59 -9.27 20.77
CA THR A 242 15.40 -10.62 20.21
C THR A 242 15.72 -11.76 21.19
N CYS A 243 16.28 -11.48 22.37
CA CYS A 243 16.71 -12.48 23.36
C CYS A 243 15.79 -12.61 24.60
N ALA A 244 14.53 -12.16 24.53
CA ALA A 244 13.49 -12.53 25.51
C ALA A 244 12.72 -13.78 25.01
N PRO A 245 12.32 -14.72 25.90
CA PRO A 245 12.17 -16.13 25.58
C PRO A 245 10.96 -16.37 24.68
N LYS A 246 11.21 -16.66 23.40
CA LYS A 246 10.24 -17.32 22.53
C LYS A 246 10.45 -18.82 22.63
N GLU A 247 9.35 -19.57 22.67
CA GLU A 247 9.32 -21.03 22.71
C GLU A 247 10.43 -21.63 21.83
N LYS A 248 11.27 -22.46 22.45
CA LYS A 248 12.33 -23.18 21.73
C LYS A 248 11.68 -24.00 20.62
N ASN A 249 12.18 -23.82 19.40
CA ASN A 249 11.76 -24.58 18.24
C ASN A 249 12.16 -26.05 18.43
N ILE A 250 11.33 -27.00 17.99
CA ILE A 250 11.52 -28.45 18.16
C ILE A 250 12.87 -28.93 17.61
N GLN A 251 13.43 -28.18 16.64
CA GLN A 251 14.72 -28.47 16.01
C GLN A 251 15.95 -28.21 16.90
N ASP A 252 15.80 -27.48 18.01
CA ASP A 252 16.91 -27.14 18.92
C ASP A 252 16.87 -27.96 20.24
N MET A 253 15.92 -28.88 20.40
CA MET A 253 15.80 -29.71 21.61
C MET A 253 16.67 -30.98 21.50
N ASN A 254 17.34 -31.33 22.60
CA ASN A 254 18.08 -32.60 22.71
C ASN A 254 17.09 -33.79 22.83
N ASP A 255 17.53 -35.01 22.50
CA ASP A 255 16.67 -36.21 22.43
C ASP A 255 15.87 -36.47 23.73
N GLU A 256 16.46 -36.15 24.89
CA GLU A 256 15.80 -36.28 26.20
C GLU A 256 14.71 -35.21 26.42
N GLU A 257 14.96 -33.97 26.00
CA GLU A 257 13.98 -32.88 26.08
C GLU A 257 12.80 -33.12 25.13
N LEU A 258 13.09 -33.66 23.94
CA LEU A 258 12.08 -34.04 22.95
C LEU A 258 11.17 -35.15 23.49
N LYS A 259 11.73 -36.12 24.22
CA LYS A 259 10.98 -37.22 24.83
C LYS A 259 10.02 -36.72 25.92
N VAL A 260 10.48 -35.78 26.76
CA VAL A 260 9.64 -35.14 27.78
C VAL A 260 8.53 -34.30 27.14
N TRP A 261 8.85 -33.57 26.07
CA TRP A 261 7.87 -32.77 25.34
C TRP A 261 6.78 -33.64 24.67
N CYS A 262 7.16 -34.76 24.05
CA CYS A 262 6.23 -35.72 23.47
C CYS A 262 5.32 -36.37 24.52
N GLN A 263 5.87 -36.79 25.67
CA GLN A 263 5.07 -37.34 26.77
C GLN A 263 4.06 -36.32 27.32
N LYS A 264 4.50 -35.07 27.50
CA LYS A 264 3.61 -33.98 27.96
C LYS A 264 2.48 -33.69 26.96
N LYS A 265 2.78 -33.71 25.65
CA LYS A 265 1.77 -33.56 24.60
C LYS A 265 0.79 -34.72 24.57
N GLU A 266 1.25 -35.95 24.78
CA GLU A 266 0.40 -37.14 24.83
C GLU A 266 -0.57 -37.09 26.04
N GLU A 267 -0.08 -36.65 27.20
CA GLU A 267 -0.92 -36.44 28.39
C GLU A 267 -1.97 -35.34 28.18
N ASP A 268 -1.61 -34.23 27.54
CA ASP A 268 -2.53 -33.14 27.22
C ASP A 268 -3.62 -33.58 26.23
N ILE A 269 -3.28 -34.42 25.26
CA ILE A 269 -4.26 -35.01 24.32
C ILE A 269 -5.20 -35.96 25.06
N LYS A 270 -4.68 -36.84 25.94
CA LYS A 270 -5.52 -37.74 26.75
C LYS A 270 -6.47 -36.98 27.67
N LYS A 271 -6.01 -35.87 28.28
CA LYS A 271 -6.86 -35.00 29.10
C LYS A 271 -7.96 -34.33 28.28
N LYS A 272 -7.64 -33.85 27.08
CA LYS A 272 -8.65 -33.26 26.16
C LYS A 272 -9.67 -34.28 25.67
N GLU A 273 -9.25 -35.51 25.36
CA GLU A 273 -10.19 -36.57 24.98
C GLU A 273 -11.12 -36.95 26.14
N GLN A 274 -10.61 -37.00 27.37
CA GLN A 274 -11.44 -37.29 28.53
C GLN A 274 -12.44 -36.16 28.81
N GLN A 275 -12.01 -34.90 28.70
CA GLN A 275 -12.90 -33.74 28.83
C GLN A 275 -14.02 -33.74 27.77
N ASN A 276 -13.70 -34.08 26.51
CA ASN A 276 -14.69 -34.18 25.45
C ASN A 276 -15.71 -35.30 25.72
N LYS A 277 -15.27 -36.46 26.24
CA LYS A 277 -16.17 -37.56 26.62
C LYS A 277 -17.06 -37.20 27.81
N ASP A 278 -16.52 -36.47 28.78
CA ASP A 278 -17.28 -36.00 29.94
C ASP A 278 -18.31 -34.91 29.57
N GLU A 279 -18.01 -34.07 28.57
CA GLU A 279 -18.97 -33.12 27.99
C GLU A 279 -20.05 -33.80 27.15
N GLU A 280 -19.69 -34.80 26.34
CA GLU A 280 -20.63 -35.54 25.49
C GLU A 280 -21.62 -36.37 26.32
N THR A 281 -21.16 -36.95 27.43
CA THR A 281 -22.02 -37.66 28.39
C THR A 281 -22.92 -36.75 29.21
N LYS A 282 -22.50 -35.50 29.48
CA LYS A 282 -23.38 -34.46 30.06
C LYS A 282 -24.47 -34.04 29.07
N ASN A 283 -24.11 -33.81 27.80
CA ASN A 283 -25.03 -33.37 26.76
C ASN A 283 -26.09 -34.45 26.43
N CYS A 284 -25.75 -35.74 26.49
CA CYS A 284 -26.73 -36.83 26.34
C CYS A 284 -27.75 -36.90 27.50
N LYS A 285 -27.32 -36.68 28.75
CA LYS A 285 -28.22 -36.68 29.92
C LYS A 285 -29.16 -35.48 29.95
N GLU A 286 -28.80 -34.38 29.31
CA GLU A 286 -29.64 -33.18 29.21
C GLU A 286 -30.75 -33.34 28.14
N LYS A 287 -30.50 -34.13 27.09
CA LYS A 287 -31.50 -34.50 26.08
C LYS A 287 -32.54 -35.52 26.58
N GLU A 288 -32.13 -36.47 27.42
CA GLU A 288 -33.07 -37.46 28.00
C GLU A 288 -34.09 -36.82 28.95
N ASN A 289 -33.73 -35.71 29.61
CA ASN A 289 -34.63 -34.98 30.52
C ASN A 289 -35.58 -34.01 29.80
N THR A 290 -35.32 -33.65 28.55
CA THR A 290 -36.21 -32.76 27.75
C THR A 290 -37.25 -33.54 26.94
N GLU A 291 -36.97 -34.79 26.55
CA GLU A 291 -37.92 -35.64 25.83
C GLU A 291 -39.00 -36.30 26.74
N ALA A 292 -38.80 -36.33 28.06
CA ALA A 292 -39.78 -36.85 29.02
C ALA A 292 -40.89 -35.85 29.42
N ALA A 293 -40.81 -34.59 28.95
CA ALA A 293 -41.74 -33.52 29.36
C ALA A 293 -42.83 -33.17 28.32
N GLU A 294 -42.82 -33.74 27.09
CA GLU A 294 -43.85 -33.53 26.07
C GLU A 294 -44.73 -34.78 25.82
N LYS A 295 -45.45 -35.23 26.85
CA LYS A 295 -46.77 -35.89 26.69
C LYS A 295 -47.65 -35.46 27.87
N PRO A 296 -48.70 -34.66 27.66
CA PRO A 296 -50.03 -35.27 27.57
C PRO A 296 -51.08 -34.50 26.72
N LYS A 297 -52.16 -35.23 26.39
CA LYS A 297 -53.49 -34.80 25.90
C LYS A 297 -53.64 -34.58 24.38
N CYS A 298 -54.26 -35.56 23.73
CA CYS A 298 -55.60 -35.42 23.10
C CYS A 298 -55.95 -36.71 22.34
N GLU A 299 -56.69 -37.64 22.96
CA GLU A 299 -57.52 -38.60 22.23
C GLU A 299 -58.79 -38.88 23.04
N THR A 300 -59.84 -38.12 22.74
CA THR A 300 -61.25 -38.53 22.81
C THR A 300 -62.04 -37.39 22.16
N ASP A 301 -62.51 -37.60 20.92
CA ASP A 301 -63.86 -37.16 20.54
C ASP A 301 -64.30 -37.83 19.22
N GLU A 302 -65.19 -38.80 19.43
CA GLU A 302 -66.38 -39.18 18.67
C GLU A 302 -66.43 -38.97 17.14
N ASN A 303 -66.35 -40.10 16.43
CA ASN A 303 -66.86 -40.27 15.09
C ASN A 303 -68.39 -40.47 15.13
N LYS A 304 -69.15 -39.52 14.57
CA LYS A 304 -70.56 -39.69 14.21
C LYS A 304 -70.87 -38.89 12.94
N LYS A 305 -71.50 -39.57 11.96
CA LYS A 305 -71.81 -39.23 10.54
C LYS A 305 -70.73 -39.72 9.58
N ASP A 306 -71.00 -40.59 8.62
CA ASP A 306 -72.23 -41.17 8.06
C ASP A 306 -71.99 -42.66 7.69
#